data_AF-A0A961AL45-F1
#
_entry.id   AF-A0A961AL45-F1
#
_cell.length_a   1.000
_cell.length_b   1.000
_cell.length_c   1.000
_cell.angle_alpha   90.00
_cell.angle_beta   90.00
_cell.angle_gamma   90.00
#
_symmetry.space_group_name_H-M   'P 1'
#
loop_
_entity.id
_entity.type
_entity.pdbx_description
1 polymer ?
#
loop_
_entity_poly.entity_id
_entity_poly.type
_entity_poly.pdbx_seq_one_letter_code
_entity_poly.pdbx_strand_id
1 'polypeptide(L)'
;MARLPEGLRAGGAELWAARGRREEAGCFEAFRQAAFAKPEWVLEAADFLVHCFEGREPVLAGWTGIGELMQELSSGGAMLTLTVVTEWVMGGERRRLLPFADAVLASRAHLTAEPTLDVMLALASTLAFLRPARARDLLAHVEACRRDGVAVDRAAHAEAVWRVACGQVVAAGEEEVRSFWDQRLSRGSEDGGWDQAEEQRALRDLAMWWREEEPAAARFRAVLPADWDARRDRWAGPRSGSEALGEERVAESRQVENEDVDSDVVDEEGPRHWVMAAGSWWQGFLVGGLTGVVIAALVFMVFEWNAARHRSQAVSEVEPGERPVSPQAAREVERLEEELRFLGNVESLREVSWDKASRMLMGETPDLPYDSRLYAELLVLLHWAPSRDPITRFHVAELLLRRAPTGDLVTLWEEVAEANEEMRPAIAHAAREALAMVTASWTDELRERLGRLAELSQEEPE
;
A
#
# COMPACT_ATOMS: atom_id res chain seq x y z
N MET A 1 14.84 -4.54 31.91
CA MET A 1 14.32 -5.30 33.08
C MET A 1 14.05 -4.44 34.32
N ALA A 2 15.03 -3.72 34.90
CA ALA A 2 14.81 -2.96 36.14
C ALA A 2 13.77 -1.83 36.04
N ARG A 3 13.58 -1.27 34.83
CA ARG A 3 12.60 -0.21 34.54
C ARG A 3 11.16 -0.71 34.36
N LEU A 4 10.94 -2.01 34.21
CA LEU A 4 9.59 -2.54 34.04
C LEU A 4 8.79 -2.42 35.36
N PRO A 5 7.49 -2.04 35.28
CA PRO A 5 6.56 -2.15 36.38
C PRO A 5 6.58 -3.56 36.98
N GLU A 6 6.42 -3.67 38.30
CA GLU A 6 6.53 -4.96 39.01
C GLU A 6 5.62 -6.06 38.40
N GLY A 7 4.39 -5.69 38.03
CA GLY A 7 3.43 -6.60 37.40
C GLY A 7 3.84 -7.14 36.03
N LEU A 8 4.79 -6.49 35.32
CA LEU A 8 5.27 -6.92 34.01
C LEU A 8 6.63 -7.63 34.06
N ARG A 9 7.33 -7.62 35.20
CA ARG A 9 8.70 -8.16 35.30
C ARG A 9 8.78 -9.66 35.01
N ALA A 10 7.80 -10.44 35.48
CA ALA A 10 7.76 -11.88 35.23
C ALA A 10 7.59 -12.17 33.72
N GLY A 11 6.54 -11.61 33.10
CA GLY A 11 6.31 -11.77 31.66
C GLY A 11 7.46 -11.23 30.79
N GLY A 12 8.07 -10.12 31.20
CA GLY A 12 9.25 -9.57 30.52
C GLY A 12 10.46 -10.50 30.63
N ALA A 13 10.69 -11.11 31.79
CA ALA A 13 11.77 -12.10 31.95
C ALA A 13 11.54 -13.34 31.07
N GLU A 14 10.29 -13.82 31.01
CA GLU A 14 9.89 -14.96 30.18
C GLU A 14 10.09 -14.66 28.69
N LEU A 15 9.61 -13.50 28.21
CA LEU A 15 9.82 -13.06 26.82
C LEU A 15 11.31 -12.94 26.49
N TRP A 16 12.10 -12.33 27.37
CA TRP A 16 13.55 -12.21 27.16
C TRP A 16 14.23 -13.58 27.10
N ALA A 17 13.85 -14.52 27.97
CA ALA A 17 14.41 -15.87 27.97
C ALA A 17 13.98 -16.70 26.74
N ALA A 18 12.79 -16.43 26.19
CA ALA A 18 12.25 -17.06 25.00
C ALA A 18 12.81 -16.51 23.69
N ARG A 19 13.64 -15.44 23.72
CA ARG A 19 14.17 -14.76 22.53
C ARG A 19 14.82 -15.73 21.54
N GLY A 20 14.29 -15.76 20.31
CA GLY A 20 14.76 -16.62 19.20
C GLY A 20 14.30 -18.08 19.28
N ARG A 21 13.41 -18.42 20.22
CA ARG A 21 12.87 -19.76 20.41
C ARG A 21 11.44 -19.85 19.89
N ARG A 22 10.91 -21.07 19.77
CA ARG A 22 9.58 -21.33 19.21
C ARG A 22 8.46 -20.72 20.07
N GLU A 23 8.66 -20.67 21.37
CA GLU A 23 7.72 -20.13 22.34
C GLU A 23 7.66 -18.58 22.37
N GLU A 24 8.58 -17.88 21.70
CA GLU A 24 8.72 -16.42 21.77
C GLU A 24 7.43 -15.68 21.39
N ALA A 25 6.74 -16.11 20.33
CA ALA A 25 5.50 -15.48 19.88
C ALA A 25 4.40 -15.54 20.95
N GLY A 26 4.30 -16.66 21.67
CA GLY A 26 3.33 -16.82 22.76
C GLY A 26 3.66 -15.95 23.96
N CYS A 27 4.95 -15.88 24.33
CA CYS A 27 5.42 -14.99 25.39
C CYS A 27 5.24 -13.50 25.03
N PHE A 28 5.47 -13.14 23.76
CA PHE A 28 5.27 -11.79 23.26
C PHE A 28 3.81 -11.37 23.39
N GLU A 29 2.90 -12.23 22.92
CA GLU A 29 1.47 -11.95 22.97
C GLU A 29 0.96 -11.80 24.40
N ALA A 30 1.38 -12.69 25.32
CA ALA A 30 1.03 -12.60 26.73
C ALA A 30 1.57 -11.30 27.37
N PHE A 31 2.83 -10.94 27.08
CA PHE A 31 3.42 -9.69 27.56
C PHE A 31 2.70 -8.46 27.00
N ARG A 32 2.43 -8.43 25.69
CA ARG A 32 1.71 -7.35 25.00
C ARG A 32 0.34 -7.12 25.62
N GLN A 33 -0.45 -8.16 25.77
CA GLN A 33 -1.79 -8.05 26.37
C GLN A 33 -1.74 -7.49 27.79
N ALA A 34 -0.80 -7.93 28.62
CA ALA A 34 -0.66 -7.43 29.99
C ALA A 34 -0.17 -5.98 30.04
N ALA A 35 0.79 -5.63 29.18
CA ALA A 35 1.41 -4.31 29.14
C ALA A 35 0.46 -3.22 28.64
N PHE A 36 -0.25 -3.50 27.55
CA PHE A 36 -1.15 -2.54 26.89
C PHE A 36 -2.58 -2.57 27.45
N ALA A 37 -2.82 -3.32 28.54
CA ALA A 37 -4.07 -3.25 29.30
C ALA A 37 -4.13 -2.04 30.26
N LYS A 38 -2.98 -1.42 30.56
CA LYS A 38 -2.88 -0.29 31.50
C LYS A 38 -2.05 0.86 30.90
N PRO A 39 -2.64 2.06 30.72
CA PRO A 39 -1.94 3.19 30.09
C PRO A 39 -0.62 3.57 30.77
N GLU A 40 -0.56 3.47 32.10
CA GLU A 40 0.62 3.82 32.89
C GLU A 40 1.80 2.85 32.74
N TRP A 41 1.64 1.75 32.00
CA TRP A 41 2.70 0.78 31.73
C TRP A 41 3.22 0.83 30.29
N VAL A 42 2.52 1.55 29.42
CA VAL A 42 2.74 1.50 27.97
C VAL A 42 4.15 1.97 27.60
N LEU A 43 4.65 3.05 28.20
CA LEU A 43 5.95 3.64 27.82
C LEU A 43 7.13 2.72 28.20
N GLU A 44 7.14 2.22 29.43
CA GLU A 44 8.18 1.29 29.90
C GLU A 44 8.12 -0.05 29.18
N ALA A 45 6.92 -0.50 28.80
CA ALA A 45 6.76 -1.70 28.00
C ALA A 45 7.24 -1.51 26.56
N ALA A 46 6.94 -0.37 25.94
CA ALA A 46 7.41 -0.03 24.60
C ALA A 46 8.95 0.04 24.53
N ASP A 47 9.59 0.75 25.47
CA ASP A 47 11.06 0.80 25.63
C ASP A 47 11.65 -0.61 25.79
N PHE A 48 11.02 -1.44 26.64
CA PHE A 48 11.46 -2.82 26.83
C PHE A 48 11.33 -3.67 25.56
N LEU A 49 10.22 -3.56 24.81
CA LEU A 49 10.02 -4.31 23.57
C LEU A 49 11.06 -3.93 22.52
N VAL A 50 11.32 -2.64 22.31
CA VAL A 50 12.35 -2.17 21.38
C VAL A 50 13.72 -2.76 21.74
N HIS A 51 14.10 -2.71 23.02
CA HIS A 51 15.37 -3.28 23.47
C HIS A 51 15.42 -4.82 23.41
N CYS A 52 14.30 -5.50 23.68
CA CYS A 52 14.22 -6.96 23.62
C CYS A 52 14.43 -7.48 22.19
N PHE A 53 13.95 -6.73 21.20
CA PHE A 53 14.04 -7.06 19.78
C PHE A 53 15.13 -6.27 19.04
N GLU A 54 16.10 -5.67 19.73
CA GLU A 54 17.23 -4.98 19.10
C GLU A 54 17.99 -5.92 18.16
N GLY A 55 18.13 -5.52 16.89
CA GLY A 55 18.65 -6.32 15.77
C GLY A 55 17.67 -7.36 15.18
N ARG A 56 16.41 -7.32 15.61
CA ARG A 56 15.30 -8.17 15.16
C ARG A 56 14.01 -7.37 14.99
N GLU A 57 14.15 -6.10 14.62
CA GLU A 57 13.08 -5.13 14.41
C GLU A 57 12.00 -5.63 13.43
N PRO A 58 12.32 -6.33 12.32
CA PRO A 58 11.29 -6.89 11.43
C PRO A 58 10.33 -7.86 12.13
N VAL A 59 10.82 -8.64 13.12
CA VAL A 59 9.98 -9.57 13.89
C VAL A 59 9.03 -8.79 14.80
N LEU A 60 9.55 -7.77 15.48
CA LEU A 60 8.75 -6.88 16.33
C LEU A 60 7.69 -6.15 15.50
N ALA A 61 8.04 -5.65 14.32
CA ALA A 61 7.12 -4.99 13.41
C ALA A 61 6.06 -5.94 12.84
N GLY A 62 6.40 -7.22 12.65
CA GLY A 62 5.46 -8.25 12.22
C GLY A 62 4.38 -8.55 13.27
N TRP A 63 4.72 -8.52 14.56
CA TRP A 63 3.83 -8.89 15.67
C TRP A 63 3.11 -7.72 16.34
N THR A 64 3.64 -6.50 16.23
CA THR A 64 3.00 -5.30 16.79
C THR A 64 1.83 -4.84 15.90
N GLY A 65 0.67 -4.62 16.50
CA GLY A 65 -0.52 -4.10 15.82
C GLY A 65 -0.65 -2.58 15.94
N ILE A 66 -1.55 -2.00 15.14
CA ILE A 66 -1.86 -0.56 15.15
C ILE A 66 -2.36 -0.10 16.52
N GLY A 67 -3.10 -0.95 17.24
CA GLY A 67 -3.64 -0.62 18.57
C GLY A 67 -2.56 -0.28 19.58
N GLU A 68 -1.47 -1.05 19.61
CA GLU A 68 -0.33 -0.81 20.51
C GLU A 68 0.38 0.49 20.17
N LEU A 69 0.60 0.75 18.88
CA LEU A 69 1.24 1.99 18.42
C LEU A 69 0.41 3.22 18.81
N MET A 70 -0.91 3.16 18.58
CA MET A 70 -1.81 4.25 18.94
C MET A 70 -1.85 4.49 20.47
N GLN A 71 -1.79 3.42 21.27
CA GLN A 71 -1.70 3.56 22.72
C GLN A 71 -0.38 4.21 23.14
N GLU A 72 0.75 3.82 22.55
CA GLU A 72 2.05 4.45 22.83
C GLU A 72 2.03 5.95 22.51
N LEU A 73 1.55 6.32 21.32
CA LEU A 73 1.41 7.72 20.89
C LEU A 73 0.50 8.52 21.83
N SER A 74 -0.60 7.92 22.29
CA SER A 74 -1.53 8.56 23.23
C SER A 74 -0.93 8.77 24.62
N SER A 75 0.03 7.93 25.01
CA SER A 75 0.81 8.08 26.24
C SER A 75 1.99 9.05 26.08
N GLY A 76 2.15 9.68 24.91
CA GLY A 76 3.22 10.64 24.63
C GLY A 76 4.58 10.01 24.29
N GLY A 77 4.63 8.70 24.05
CA GLY A 77 5.80 7.98 23.56
C GLY A 77 5.74 7.76 22.06
N ALA A 78 6.86 7.42 21.44
CA ALA A 78 6.92 7.11 20.01
C ALA A 78 8.03 6.12 19.64
N MET A 79 8.72 5.51 20.61
CA MET A 79 9.91 4.72 20.35
C MET A 79 9.58 3.40 19.64
N LEU A 80 8.58 2.67 20.13
CA LEU A 80 8.09 1.45 19.49
C LEU A 80 7.47 1.78 18.14
N THR A 81 6.68 2.84 18.07
CA THR A 81 6.02 3.33 16.87
C THR A 81 7.03 3.65 15.77
N LEU A 82 8.06 4.45 16.06
CA LEU A 82 9.11 4.78 15.10
C LEU A 82 9.84 3.52 14.63
N THR A 83 10.17 2.59 15.54
CA THR A 83 10.83 1.32 15.20
C THR A 83 9.98 0.50 14.25
N VAL A 84 8.71 0.26 14.59
CA VAL A 84 7.79 -0.58 13.82
C VAL A 84 7.43 0.06 12.47
N VAL A 85 7.11 1.36 12.47
CA VAL A 85 6.73 2.09 11.25
C VAL A 85 7.91 2.15 10.29
N THR A 86 9.14 2.34 10.77
CA THR A 86 10.33 2.31 9.92
C THR A 86 10.46 0.98 9.19
N GLU A 87 10.30 -0.14 9.90
CA GLU A 87 10.32 -1.47 9.27
C GLU A 87 9.20 -1.67 8.26
N TRP A 88 7.99 -1.16 8.53
CA TRP A 88 6.90 -1.20 7.54
C TRP A 88 7.22 -0.37 6.30
N VAL A 89 7.86 0.79 6.44
CA VAL A 89 8.31 1.61 5.30
C VAL A 89 9.38 0.88 4.50
N MET A 90 10.40 0.34 5.17
CA MET A 90 11.50 -0.38 4.53
C MET A 90 11.02 -1.68 3.86
N GLY A 91 10.04 -2.37 4.45
CA GLY A 91 9.39 -3.55 3.88
C GLY A 91 8.33 -3.24 2.82
N GLY A 92 7.99 -1.97 2.58
CA GLY A 92 6.95 -1.58 1.64
C GLY A 92 5.53 -2.02 2.05
N GLU A 93 5.28 -2.18 3.36
CA GLU A 93 4.01 -2.66 3.92
C GLU A 93 2.90 -1.60 3.91
N ARG A 94 2.52 -1.14 2.71
CA ARG A 94 1.49 -0.12 2.49
C ARG A 94 0.15 -0.48 3.14
N ARG A 95 -0.18 -1.79 3.19
CA ARG A 95 -1.40 -2.32 3.82
C ARG A 95 -1.48 -2.05 5.32
N ARG A 96 -0.36 -1.85 6.01
CA ARG A 96 -0.33 -1.48 7.43
C ARG A 96 -0.13 0.02 7.65
N LEU A 97 0.73 0.65 6.84
CA LEU A 97 1.01 2.08 6.92
C LEU A 97 -0.22 2.95 6.68
N LEU A 98 -1.04 2.60 5.69
CA LEU A 98 -2.22 3.41 5.33
C LEU A 98 -3.29 3.41 6.44
N PRO A 99 -3.73 2.25 6.98
CA PRO A 99 -4.65 2.24 8.11
C PRO A 99 -4.06 2.88 9.38
N PHE A 100 -2.75 2.74 9.60
CA PHE A 100 -2.09 3.40 10.73
C PHE A 100 -2.16 4.93 10.61
N ALA A 101 -1.83 5.49 9.44
CA ALA A 101 -1.97 6.92 9.20
C ALA A 101 -3.41 7.42 9.32
N ASP A 102 -4.39 6.61 8.89
CA ASP A 102 -5.82 6.91 9.08
C ASP A 102 -6.20 6.97 10.56
N ALA A 103 -5.70 6.03 11.37
CA ALA A 103 -5.91 6.02 12.82
C ALA A 103 -5.27 7.26 13.49
N VAL A 104 -4.05 7.62 13.11
CA VAL A 104 -3.35 8.82 13.58
C VAL A 104 -4.15 10.08 13.22
N LEU A 105 -4.62 10.20 11.98
CA LEU A 105 -5.44 11.33 11.53
C LEU A 105 -6.78 11.41 12.25
N ALA A 106 -7.42 10.27 12.53
CA ALA A 106 -8.69 10.21 13.25
C ALA A 106 -8.53 10.64 14.72
N SER A 107 -7.40 10.31 15.35
CA SER A 107 -7.12 10.64 16.75
C SER A 107 -6.30 11.92 16.95
N ARG A 108 -5.95 12.65 15.88
CA ARG A 108 -5.01 13.78 15.91
C ARG A 108 -5.26 14.84 16.99
N ALA A 109 -6.52 15.11 17.31
CA ALA A 109 -6.89 16.08 18.35
C ALA A 109 -6.33 15.75 19.75
N HIS A 110 -6.00 14.48 20.00
CA HIS A 110 -5.43 13.99 21.27
C HIS A 110 -3.93 13.69 21.19
N LEU A 111 -3.32 13.87 20.01
CA LEU A 111 -1.97 13.45 19.70
C LEU A 111 -1.04 14.66 19.49
N THR A 112 -0.92 15.49 20.53
CA THR A 112 -0.21 16.77 20.47
C THR A 112 1.19 16.73 21.09
N ALA A 113 1.63 15.58 21.61
CA ALA A 113 2.96 15.42 22.17
C ALA A 113 4.05 15.51 21.08
N GLU A 114 5.18 16.13 21.39
CA GLU A 114 6.30 16.35 20.45
C GLU A 114 6.75 15.06 19.73
N PRO A 115 7.00 13.92 20.40
CA PRO A 115 7.39 12.68 19.72
C PRO A 115 6.32 12.17 18.74
N THR A 116 5.05 12.42 19.04
CA THR A 116 3.93 12.03 18.19
C THR A 116 3.85 12.90 16.95
N LEU A 117 4.13 14.20 17.06
CA LEU A 117 4.20 15.10 15.92
C LEU A 117 5.37 14.73 14.99
N ASP A 118 6.51 14.30 15.55
CA ASP A 118 7.64 13.81 14.74
C ASP A 118 7.26 12.54 13.94
N VAL A 119 6.47 11.63 14.53
CA VAL A 119 5.89 10.48 13.80
C VAL A 119 4.96 10.95 12.69
N MET A 120 4.11 11.95 12.94
CA MET A 120 3.23 12.51 11.90
C MET A 120 4.02 13.14 10.75
N LEU A 121 5.15 13.82 11.03
CA LEU A 121 6.05 14.36 10.01
C LEU A 121 6.71 13.25 9.17
N ALA A 122 7.16 12.18 9.81
CA ALA A 122 7.70 11.01 9.11
C ALA A 122 6.65 10.32 8.22
N LEU A 123 5.41 10.18 8.72
CA LEU A 123 4.28 9.65 7.95
C LEU A 123 3.91 10.57 6.78
N ALA A 124 3.84 11.88 7.00
CA ALA A 124 3.55 12.85 5.95
C ALA A 124 4.59 12.78 4.83
N SER A 125 5.87 12.71 5.18
CA SER A 125 6.97 12.54 4.23
C SER A 125 6.81 11.26 3.42
N THR A 126 6.58 10.13 4.09
CA THR A 126 6.42 8.81 3.46
C THR A 126 5.20 8.74 2.54
N LEU A 127 4.10 9.37 2.94
CA LEU A 127 2.83 9.29 2.22
C LEU A 127 2.68 10.37 1.15
N ALA A 128 3.60 11.32 1.04
CA ALA A 128 3.48 12.47 0.14
C ALA A 128 3.13 12.09 -1.30
N PHE A 129 3.77 11.05 -1.84
CA PHE A 129 3.51 10.56 -3.19
C PHE A 129 2.45 9.44 -3.24
N LEU A 130 2.32 8.65 -2.17
CA LEU A 130 1.38 7.52 -2.13
C LEU A 130 -0.07 8.00 -1.94
N ARG A 131 -0.29 8.93 -1.01
CA ARG A 131 -1.59 9.51 -0.65
C ARG A 131 -1.42 11.01 -0.32
N PRO A 132 -1.25 11.87 -1.34
CA PRO A 132 -0.94 13.30 -1.17
C PRO A 132 -1.91 14.05 -0.25
N ALA A 133 -3.20 13.75 -0.34
CA ALA A 133 -4.22 14.39 0.52
C ALA A 133 -3.99 14.09 2.01
N ARG A 134 -3.73 12.83 2.37
CA ARG A 134 -3.48 12.42 3.77
C ARG A 134 -2.18 13.01 4.30
N ALA A 135 -1.14 13.02 3.48
CA ALA A 135 0.14 13.62 3.82
C ALA A 135 0.01 15.12 4.12
N ARG A 136 -0.77 15.84 3.31
CA ARG A 136 -1.11 17.25 3.56
C ARG A 136 -1.88 17.43 4.86
N ASP A 137 -2.87 16.59 5.13
CA ASP A 137 -3.70 16.73 6.34
C ASP A 137 -2.89 16.46 7.62
N LEU A 138 -1.94 15.52 7.58
CA LEU A 138 -0.97 15.27 8.66
C LEU A 138 -0.09 16.50 8.90
N LEU A 139 0.52 17.03 7.84
CA LEU A 139 1.39 18.21 7.92
C LEU A 139 0.63 19.42 8.46
N ALA A 140 -0.58 19.68 7.95
CA ALA A 140 -1.41 20.81 8.38
C ALA A 140 -1.75 20.75 9.88
N HIS A 141 -1.95 19.54 10.43
CA HIS A 141 -2.14 19.37 11.87
C HIS A 141 -0.87 19.69 12.66
N VAL A 142 0.29 19.18 12.22
CA VAL A 142 1.57 19.50 12.86
C VAL A 142 1.84 21.01 12.84
N GLU A 143 1.61 21.68 11.72
CA GLU A 143 1.75 23.13 11.59
C GLU A 143 0.83 23.91 12.55
N ALA A 144 -0.39 23.40 12.79
CA ALA A 144 -1.29 23.99 13.77
C ALA A 144 -0.71 23.88 15.19
N CYS A 145 -0.25 22.70 15.60
CA CYS A 145 0.37 22.51 16.91
C CYS A 145 1.65 23.35 17.08
N ARG A 146 2.45 23.50 16.02
CA ARG A 146 3.63 24.37 16.03
C ARG A 146 3.28 25.83 16.26
N ARG A 147 2.21 26.34 15.63
CA ARG A 147 1.70 27.71 15.87
C ARG A 147 1.26 27.91 17.32
N ASP A 148 0.78 26.84 17.97
CA ASP A 148 0.42 26.83 19.39
C ASP A 148 1.63 26.65 20.32
N GLY A 149 2.86 26.60 19.77
CA GLY A 149 4.11 26.59 20.54
C GLY A 149 4.70 25.21 20.82
N VAL A 150 4.16 24.13 20.24
CA VAL A 150 4.73 22.79 20.39
C VAL A 150 5.99 22.67 19.52
N ALA A 151 7.09 22.23 20.14
CA ALA A 151 8.33 21.96 19.44
C ALA A 151 8.20 20.71 18.57
N VAL A 152 8.88 20.71 17.42
CA VAL A 152 9.06 19.55 16.54
C VAL A 152 10.46 19.60 15.95
N ASP A 153 10.97 18.46 15.49
CA ASP A 153 12.24 18.44 14.80
C ASP A 153 12.20 19.29 13.51
N ARG A 154 13.10 20.28 13.42
CA ARG A 154 13.11 21.23 12.30
C ARG A 154 13.48 20.57 10.98
N ALA A 155 14.35 19.57 11.00
CA ALA A 155 14.79 18.89 9.79
C ALA A 155 13.70 17.99 9.24
N ALA A 156 13.05 17.19 10.10
CA ALA A 156 11.89 16.37 9.77
C ALA A 156 10.73 17.24 9.25
N HIS A 157 10.51 18.40 9.86
CA HIS A 157 9.49 19.33 9.38
C HIS A 157 9.81 19.87 7.98
N ALA A 158 11.04 20.35 7.76
CA ALA A 158 11.45 20.87 6.45
C ALA A 158 11.34 19.81 5.35
N GLU A 159 11.74 18.57 5.66
CA GLU A 159 11.60 17.41 4.77
C GLU A 159 10.12 17.12 4.45
N ALA A 160 9.26 17.10 5.47
CA ALA A 160 7.83 16.84 5.29
C ALA A 160 7.16 17.92 4.44
N VAL A 161 7.42 19.21 4.72
CA VAL A 161 6.92 20.33 3.90
C VAL A 161 7.32 20.16 2.44
N TRP A 162 8.61 19.89 2.21
CA TRP A 162 9.14 19.72 0.87
C TRP A 162 8.50 18.52 0.14
N ARG A 163 8.46 17.35 0.78
CA ARG A 163 7.88 16.15 0.17
C ARG A 163 6.40 16.32 -0.11
N VAL A 164 5.64 16.85 0.84
CA VAL A 164 4.20 17.11 0.66
C VAL A 164 3.97 18.08 -0.50
N ALA A 165 4.76 19.15 -0.61
CA ALA A 165 4.67 20.07 -1.74
C ALA A 165 4.93 19.35 -3.08
N CYS A 166 5.97 18.50 -3.16
CA CYS A 166 6.24 17.72 -4.38
C CYS A 166 5.12 16.73 -4.72
N GLY A 167 4.59 16.04 -3.70
CA GLY A 167 3.49 15.09 -3.85
C GLY A 167 2.20 15.75 -4.34
N GLN A 168 1.96 17.01 -3.97
CA GLN A 168 0.81 17.79 -4.45
C GLN A 168 0.92 18.10 -5.96
N VAL A 169 2.11 18.43 -6.46
CA VAL A 169 2.33 18.68 -7.91
C VAL A 169 1.91 17.48 -8.75
N VAL A 170 2.24 16.28 -8.29
CA VAL A 170 1.97 15.03 -9.01
C VAL A 170 0.70 14.32 -8.53
N ALA A 171 -0.13 14.98 -7.72
CA ALA A 171 -1.27 14.34 -7.08
C ALA A 171 -2.29 13.79 -8.08
N ALA A 172 -2.49 14.49 -9.21
CA ALA A 172 -3.38 14.10 -10.29
C ALA A 172 -2.89 12.88 -11.10
N GLY A 173 -1.62 12.49 -10.94
CA GLY A 173 -1.05 11.34 -11.64
C GLY A 173 -1.55 10.00 -11.15
N GLU A 174 -1.34 8.97 -11.95
CA GLU A 174 -1.52 7.58 -11.51
C GLU A 174 -0.48 7.20 -10.45
N GLU A 175 -0.75 6.14 -9.69
CA GLU A 175 0.15 5.70 -8.62
C GLU A 175 1.56 5.37 -9.13
N GLU A 176 1.67 4.81 -10.34
CA GLU A 176 2.94 4.51 -11.00
C GLU A 176 3.75 5.78 -11.28
N VAL A 177 3.10 6.84 -11.80
CA VAL A 177 3.73 8.14 -12.05
C VAL A 177 4.18 8.80 -10.75
N ARG A 178 3.35 8.75 -9.70
CA ARG A 178 3.73 9.28 -8.38
C ARG A 178 4.90 8.52 -7.78
N SER A 179 4.91 7.19 -7.87
CA SER A 179 6.01 6.35 -7.40
C SER A 179 7.30 6.59 -8.18
N PHE A 180 7.21 6.83 -9.49
CA PHE A 180 8.36 7.23 -10.31
C PHE A 180 8.98 8.54 -9.79
N TRP A 181 8.16 9.56 -9.56
CA TRP A 181 8.63 10.86 -9.07
C TRP A 181 9.22 10.80 -7.66
N ASP A 182 8.64 10.01 -6.76
CA ASP A 182 9.20 9.78 -5.43
C ASP A 182 10.64 9.22 -5.51
N GLN A 183 10.84 8.18 -6.32
CA GLN A 183 12.16 7.58 -6.53
C GLN A 183 13.14 8.57 -7.17
N ARG A 184 12.70 9.32 -8.19
CA ARG A 184 13.54 10.27 -8.92
C ARG A 184 13.99 11.43 -8.04
N LEU A 185 13.08 12.01 -7.26
CA LEU A 185 13.37 13.11 -6.35
C LEU A 185 14.22 12.67 -5.16
N SER A 186 14.09 11.41 -4.72
CA SER A 186 14.89 10.85 -3.63
C SER A 186 16.33 10.51 -4.03
N ARG A 187 16.57 10.07 -5.28
CA ARG A 187 17.91 9.77 -5.81
C ARG A 187 18.68 11.03 -6.25
N GLY A 188 17.98 12.11 -6.56
CA GLY A 188 18.59 13.33 -7.06
C GLY A 188 19.00 13.24 -8.54
N SER A 189 19.87 14.15 -8.96
CA SER A 189 20.35 14.31 -10.34
C SER A 189 21.49 13.33 -10.66
N GLU A 190 21.30 12.04 -10.36
CA GLU A 190 22.17 11.01 -10.93
C GLU A 190 21.80 10.87 -12.42
N ASP A 191 22.81 10.74 -13.29
CA ASP A 191 22.79 10.68 -14.76
C ASP A 191 21.93 9.51 -15.31
N GLY A 192 20.64 9.51 -14.98
CA GLY A 192 19.63 8.68 -15.61
C GLY A 192 19.17 9.39 -16.88
N GLY A 193 19.06 8.62 -17.97
CA GLY A 193 18.47 9.09 -19.21
C GLY A 193 17.04 9.59 -19.00
N TRP A 194 16.52 10.32 -19.99
CA TRP A 194 15.12 10.75 -20.05
C TRP A 194 14.51 10.26 -21.37
N ASP A 195 14.86 9.04 -21.79
CA ASP A 195 14.59 8.50 -23.11
C ASP A 195 13.61 7.33 -23.07
N GLN A 196 13.37 6.76 -21.89
CA GLN A 196 12.43 5.66 -21.74
C GLN A 196 10.98 6.16 -21.89
N ALA A 197 10.11 5.29 -22.38
CA ALA A 197 8.71 5.63 -22.60
C ALA A 197 7.99 6.07 -21.30
N GLU A 198 8.33 5.44 -20.18
CA GLU A 198 7.81 5.77 -18.84
C GLU A 198 8.28 7.15 -18.37
N GLU A 199 9.57 7.46 -18.55
CA GLU A 199 10.16 8.76 -18.22
C GLU A 199 9.53 9.88 -19.05
N GLN A 200 9.37 9.65 -20.36
CA GLN A 200 8.73 10.59 -21.27
C GLN A 200 7.26 10.83 -20.92
N ARG A 201 6.53 9.77 -20.49
CA ARG A 201 5.17 9.90 -19.98
C ARG A 201 5.14 10.75 -18.72
N ALA A 202 5.99 10.45 -17.73
CA ALA A 202 6.05 11.19 -16.48
C ALA A 202 6.40 12.68 -16.68
N LEU A 203 7.33 12.98 -17.60
CA LEU A 203 7.68 14.35 -17.98
C LEU A 203 6.52 15.09 -18.65
N ARG A 204 5.83 14.44 -19.59
CA ARG A 204 4.66 15.03 -20.26
C ARG A 204 3.55 15.32 -19.27
N ASP A 205 3.31 14.39 -18.36
CA ASP A 205 2.29 14.54 -17.34
C ASP A 205 2.65 15.66 -16.35
N LEU A 206 3.92 15.75 -15.93
CA LEU A 206 4.41 16.86 -15.12
C LEU A 206 4.24 18.21 -15.81
N ALA A 207 4.46 18.30 -17.14
CA ALA A 207 4.30 19.54 -17.90
C ALA A 207 2.86 20.08 -17.87
N MET A 208 1.86 19.21 -17.61
CA MET A 208 0.47 19.60 -17.47
C MET A 208 0.12 20.09 -16.06
N TRP A 209 0.85 19.64 -15.03
CA TRP A 209 0.49 19.90 -13.63
C TRP A 209 1.35 20.98 -12.98
N TRP A 210 2.64 21.02 -13.32
CA TRP A 210 3.61 21.84 -12.61
C TRP A 210 3.56 23.32 -13.02
N ARG A 211 3.70 24.19 -12.02
CA ARG A 211 3.79 25.65 -12.15
C ARG A 211 5.10 26.17 -11.53
N GLU A 212 5.73 27.16 -12.15
CA GLU A 212 7.02 27.68 -11.69
C GLU A 212 6.95 28.37 -10.33
N GLU A 213 5.78 28.86 -9.95
CA GLU A 213 5.52 29.55 -8.70
C GLU A 213 5.36 28.60 -7.50
N GLU A 214 5.32 27.28 -7.72
CA GLU A 214 5.14 26.31 -6.65
C GLU A 214 6.40 26.13 -5.80
N PRO A 215 6.28 25.94 -4.47
CA PRO A 215 7.43 25.72 -3.58
C PRO A 215 8.31 24.53 -3.98
N ALA A 216 7.76 23.55 -4.69
CA ALA A 216 8.48 22.37 -5.17
C ALA A 216 9.30 22.62 -6.46
N ALA A 217 9.15 23.77 -7.12
CA ALA A 217 9.69 24.05 -8.45
C ALA A 217 11.21 23.86 -8.54
N ALA A 218 11.96 24.41 -7.58
CA ALA A 218 13.42 24.31 -7.55
C ALA A 218 13.92 22.85 -7.51
N ARG A 219 13.13 21.95 -6.94
CA ARG A 219 13.50 20.54 -6.72
C ARG A 219 13.20 19.68 -7.92
N PHE A 220 12.06 19.90 -8.57
CA PHE A 220 11.82 19.34 -9.90
C PHE A 220 12.89 19.82 -10.88
N ARG A 221 13.19 21.14 -10.92
CA ARG A 221 14.26 21.70 -11.77
C ARG A 221 15.60 20.99 -11.60
N ALA A 222 15.96 20.58 -10.38
CA ALA A 222 17.23 19.92 -10.11
C ALA A 222 17.36 18.51 -10.72
N VAL A 223 16.24 17.81 -10.93
CA VAL A 223 16.24 16.43 -11.47
C VAL A 223 15.85 16.37 -12.95
N LEU A 224 15.20 17.41 -13.47
CA LEU A 224 14.72 17.48 -14.85
C LEU A 224 15.86 17.57 -15.87
N PRO A 225 15.61 17.15 -17.13
CA PRO A 225 16.61 17.25 -18.18
C PRO A 225 16.92 18.70 -18.54
N ALA A 226 18.13 18.96 -19.04
CA ALA A 226 18.56 20.31 -19.42
C ALA A 226 17.70 20.95 -20.52
N ASP A 227 17.06 20.14 -21.38
CA ASP A 227 16.15 20.59 -22.43
C ASP A 227 14.67 20.64 -21.98
N TRP A 228 14.40 20.57 -20.67
CA TRP A 228 13.06 20.55 -20.10
C TRP A 228 12.15 21.66 -20.63
N ASP A 229 12.62 22.91 -20.66
CA ASP A 229 11.78 24.05 -21.09
C ASP A 229 11.27 23.87 -22.52
N ALA A 230 12.14 23.43 -23.43
CA ALA A 230 11.78 23.15 -24.82
C ALA A 230 10.78 21.98 -24.94
N ARG A 231 10.86 20.98 -24.05
CA ARG A 231 9.91 19.86 -24.00
C ARG A 231 8.57 20.31 -23.43
N ARG A 232 8.58 21.06 -22.32
CA ARG A 232 7.40 21.62 -21.68
C ARG A 232 6.61 22.49 -22.66
N ASP A 233 7.26 23.42 -23.35
CA ASP A 233 6.59 24.32 -24.30
C ASP A 233 5.96 23.54 -25.47
N ARG A 234 6.60 22.43 -25.90
CA ARG A 234 6.05 21.54 -26.93
C ARG A 234 4.79 20.80 -26.46
N TRP A 235 4.75 20.36 -25.21
CA TRP A 235 3.65 19.55 -24.66
C TRP A 235 2.49 20.38 -24.11
N ALA A 236 2.77 21.54 -23.50
CA ALA A 236 1.75 22.46 -23.01
C ALA A 236 0.88 23.02 -24.14
N GLY A 237 1.35 22.90 -25.39
CA GLY A 237 0.72 23.50 -26.56
C GLY A 237 0.72 25.03 -26.49
N PRO A 238 0.29 25.72 -27.56
CA PRO A 238 -0.09 27.11 -27.41
C PRO A 238 -1.27 27.13 -26.45
N ARG A 239 -1.09 27.63 -25.21
CA ARG A 239 -2.17 27.96 -24.29
C ARG A 239 -3.12 28.91 -25.03
N SER A 240 -4.11 28.33 -25.69
CA SER A 240 -4.92 29.02 -26.67
C SER A 240 -5.91 29.92 -25.94
N GLY A 241 -5.50 31.14 -25.62
CA GLY A 241 -6.32 32.34 -25.43
C GLY A 241 -7.45 32.31 -24.38
N SER A 242 -7.72 31.20 -23.71
CA SER A 242 -8.86 31.05 -22.79
C SER A 242 -8.58 31.69 -21.42
N GLU A 243 -7.33 31.91 -21.05
CA GLU A 243 -6.97 32.60 -19.81
C GLU A 243 -7.07 34.13 -19.95
N ALA A 244 -6.94 34.68 -21.16
CA ALA A 244 -7.12 36.11 -21.41
C ALA A 244 -8.56 36.60 -21.15
N LEU A 245 -9.56 35.71 -21.21
CA LEU A 245 -10.95 36.02 -20.85
C LEU A 245 -11.28 35.73 -19.37
N GLY A 246 -10.41 35.01 -18.66
CA GLY A 246 -10.55 34.72 -17.23
C GLY A 246 -9.88 35.75 -16.33
N GLU A 247 -8.71 36.27 -16.73
CA GLU A 247 -7.97 37.26 -15.95
C GLU A 247 -8.67 38.63 -15.89
N GLU A 248 -9.44 39.02 -16.91
CA GLU A 248 -10.23 40.27 -16.89
C GLU A 248 -11.38 40.21 -15.87
N ARG A 249 -11.92 39.01 -15.56
CA ARG A 249 -12.96 38.83 -14.52
C ARG A 249 -12.40 38.66 -13.11
N VAL A 250 -11.17 38.17 -12.95
CA VAL A 250 -10.52 38.04 -11.65
C VAL A 250 -9.89 39.37 -11.21
N ALA A 251 -9.43 40.21 -12.15
CA ALA A 251 -9.00 41.58 -11.85
C ALA A 251 -10.13 42.45 -11.27
N GLU A 252 -11.38 42.22 -11.65
CA GLU A 252 -12.55 42.94 -11.12
C GLU A 252 -12.98 42.43 -9.73
N SER A 253 -12.58 41.22 -9.34
CA SER A 253 -12.90 40.63 -8.02
C SER A 253 -11.80 40.87 -6.96
N ARG A 254 -10.60 41.29 -7.37
CA ARG A 254 -9.45 41.53 -6.47
C ARG A 254 -9.40 42.92 -5.84
N GLN A 255 -10.38 43.78 -6.10
CA GLN A 255 -10.40 45.15 -5.58
C GLN A 255 -11.08 45.30 -4.20
N VAL A 256 -11.48 44.20 -3.53
CA VAL A 256 -12.25 44.24 -2.26
C VAL A 256 -11.54 43.62 -1.04
N GLU A 257 -10.45 42.88 -1.19
CA GLU A 257 -9.71 42.34 -0.03
C GLU A 257 -8.21 42.64 -0.17
N ASN A 258 -7.80 43.81 0.33
CA ASN A 258 -6.43 44.09 0.72
C ASN A 258 -6.49 44.96 1.98
N GLU A 259 -6.57 44.31 3.14
CA GLU A 259 -6.22 44.91 4.43
C GLU A 259 -4.99 44.16 4.96
N ASP A 260 -3.86 44.85 4.86
CA ASP A 260 -2.61 44.76 5.62
C ASP A 260 -2.31 43.45 6.38
N VAL A 261 -1.51 42.59 5.74
CA VAL A 261 -0.61 41.67 6.44
C VAL A 261 0.82 42.14 6.20
N ASP A 262 1.40 42.69 7.26
CA ASP A 262 2.78 43.14 7.37
C ASP A 262 3.71 41.94 7.13
N SER A 263 4.34 41.89 5.96
CA SER A 263 5.32 40.87 5.62
C SER A 263 6.71 41.37 6.02
N ASP A 264 7.17 40.96 7.19
CA ASP A 264 8.59 41.03 7.55
C ASP A 264 9.37 40.15 6.56
N VAL A 265 10.14 40.82 5.71
CA VAL A 265 11.07 40.23 4.76
C VAL A 265 12.22 39.59 5.54
N VAL A 266 12.16 38.26 5.68
CA VAL A 266 13.31 37.46 6.11
C VAL A 266 14.11 37.11 4.87
N ASP A 267 15.34 37.62 4.80
CA ASP A 267 16.32 37.28 3.77
C ASP A 267 16.55 35.75 3.73
N GLU A 268 16.10 35.09 2.66
CA GLU A 268 16.42 33.69 2.36
C GLU A 268 17.84 33.58 1.79
N GLU A 269 18.84 33.55 2.67
CA GLU A 269 20.12 32.90 2.35
C GLU A 269 19.91 31.38 2.39
N GLY A 270 19.68 30.79 1.22
CA GLY A 270 19.56 29.34 1.07
C GLY A 270 20.77 28.59 1.64
N PRO A 271 20.58 27.45 2.34
CA PRO A 271 21.66 26.75 2.99
C PRO A 271 22.52 26.04 1.94
N ARG A 272 23.66 26.64 1.61
CA ARG A 272 24.77 25.94 0.97
C ARG A 272 25.41 25.02 2.00
N HIS A 273 25.71 23.78 1.58
CA HIS A 273 26.70 22.84 2.12
C HIS A 273 26.79 22.64 3.64
N TRP A 274 26.16 21.58 4.16
CA TRP A 274 26.53 20.97 5.44
C TRP A 274 26.82 19.48 5.23
N VAL A 275 28.11 19.16 5.12
CA VAL A 275 28.64 17.79 5.28
C VAL A 275 29.11 17.66 6.73
N MET A 276 28.44 16.76 7.45
CA MET A 276 28.79 16.06 8.70
C MET A 276 29.26 16.83 9.94
N ALA A 277 28.45 16.77 11.01
CA ALA A 277 28.90 16.38 12.36
C ALA A 277 27.68 16.02 13.26
N ALA A 278 27.77 14.87 13.96
CA ALA A 278 26.86 14.28 14.98
C ALA A 278 25.48 13.75 14.48
N GLY A 279 24.97 12.55 14.81
CA GLY A 279 25.45 11.38 15.55
C GLY A 279 24.43 10.22 15.38
N SER A 280 24.94 9.05 14.96
CA SER A 280 24.46 7.66 15.16
C SER A 280 22.98 7.23 15.05
N TRP A 281 22.29 7.48 13.92
CA TRP A 281 21.19 6.58 13.50
C TRP A 281 21.13 6.36 11.98
N TRP A 282 21.56 7.33 11.18
CA TRP A 282 21.62 7.24 9.71
C TRP A 282 22.65 6.25 9.13
N GLN A 283 23.61 5.74 9.91
CA GLN A 283 24.64 4.82 9.38
C GLN A 283 24.09 3.42 9.05
N GLY A 284 22.94 3.01 9.62
CA GLY A 284 22.25 1.79 9.21
C GLY A 284 21.63 1.87 7.81
N PHE A 285 21.29 3.08 7.34
CA PHE A 285 20.64 3.32 6.06
C PHE A 285 21.55 3.07 4.84
N LEU A 286 22.87 3.26 4.97
CA LEU A 286 23.81 3.08 3.86
C LEU A 286 24.22 1.62 3.62
N VAL A 287 24.20 0.77 4.67
CA VAL A 287 24.49 -0.67 4.54
C VAL A 287 23.27 -1.43 3.98
N GLY A 288 22.06 -0.95 4.25
CA GLY A 288 20.83 -1.46 3.62
C GLY A 288 20.75 -1.24 2.11
N GLY A 289 21.33 -0.14 1.61
CA GLY A 289 21.32 0.20 0.18
C GLY A 289 22.04 -0.81 -0.73
N LEU A 290 23.19 -1.36 -0.30
CA LEU A 290 23.93 -2.36 -1.07
C LEU A 290 23.23 -3.73 -1.10
N THR A 291 22.54 -4.09 -0.01
CA THR A 291 21.79 -5.35 0.08
C THR A 291 20.52 -5.30 -0.79
N GLY A 292 19.87 -4.13 -0.87
CA GLY A 292 18.71 -3.91 -1.74
C GLY A 292 19.01 -4.07 -3.24
N VAL A 293 20.18 -3.63 -3.71
CA VAL A 293 20.59 -3.77 -5.13
C VAL A 293 20.78 -5.23 -5.52
N VAL A 294 21.36 -6.06 -4.63
CA VAL A 294 21.58 -7.49 -4.88
C VAL A 294 20.26 -8.27 -4.92
N ILE A 295 19.30 -7.92 -4.04
CA ILE A 295 17.98 -8.55 -4.03
C ILE A 295 17.17 -8.18 -5.27
N ALA A 296 17.21 -6.90 -5.70
CA ALA A 296 16.53 -6.46 -6.91
C ALA A 296 17.08 -7.15 -8.17
N ALA A 297 18.40 -7.34 -8.25
CA ALA A 297 19.03 -8.09 -9.35
C ALA A 297 18.64 -9.57 -9.38
N LEU A 298 18.51 -10.21 -8.21
CA LEU A 298 18.05 -11.60 -8.08
C LEU A 298 16.58 -11.77 -8.48
N VAL A 299 15.70 -10.83 -8.08
CA VAL A 299 14.28 -10.86 -8.46
C VAL A 299 14.11 -10.67 -9.96
N PHE A 300 14.87 -9.77 -10.59
CA PHE A 300 14.84 -9.55 -12.03
C PHE A 300 15.27 -10.79 -12.82
N MET A 301 16.32 -11.51 -12.37
CA MET A 301 16.75 -12.76 -13.01
C MET A 301 15.71 -13.89 -12.90
N VAL A 302 15.00 -14.00 -11.77
CA VAL A 302 13.92 -15.00 -11.60
C VAL A 302 12.72 -14.69 -12.49
N PHE A 303 12.41 -13.42 -12.70
CA PHE A 303 11.28 -12.98 -13.52
C PHE A 303 11.51 -13.24 -15.02
N GLU A 304 12.69 -12.92 -15.56
CA GLU A 304 13.01 -13.21 -16.96
C GLU A 304 13.08 -14.71 -17.25
N TRP A 305 13.55 -15.52 -16.30
CA TRP A 305 13.56 -16.98 -16.41
C TRP A 305 12.15 -17.56 -16.53
N ASN A 306 11.17 -17.04 -15.78
CA ASN A 306 9.78 -17.48 -15.87
C ASN A 306 9.09 -16.98 -17.14
N ALA A 307 9.37 -15.75 -17.60
CA ALA A 307 8.83 -15.21 -18.84
C ALA A 307 9.30 -15.97 -20.09
N ALA A 308 10.51 -16.56 -20.07
CA ALA A 308 11.01 -17.41 -21.14
C ALA A 308 10.29 -18.78 -21.19
N ARG A 309 9.79 -19.28 -20.05
CA ARG A 309 9.15 -20.60 -19.94
C ARG A 309 7.71 -20.59 -20.45
N HIS A 310 6.99 -19.48 -20.33
CA HIS A 310 5.60 -19.35 -20.78
C HIS A 310 5.43 -19.08 -22.29
N ARG A 311 6.52 -18.79 -23.01
CA ARG A 311 6.49 -18.53 -24.46
C ARG A 311 6.34 -19.79 -25.34
N SER A 312 6.20 -20.98 -24.75
CA SER A 312 6.22 -22.28 -25.46
C SER A 312 4.86 -22.99 -25.56
N GLN A 313 3.74 -22.38 -25.16
CA GLN A 313 2.41 -22.97 -25.31
C GLN A 313 1.51 -22.05 -26.14
N ALA A 314 1.53 -22.23 -27.46
CA ALA A 314 0.49 -21.73 -28.34
C ALA A 314 -0.65 -22.77 -28.35
N VAL A 315 -1.74 -22.47 -27.65
CA VAL A 315 -2.96 -23.29 -27.64
C VAL A 315 -3.86 -22.85 -28.78
N SER A 316 -4.35 -23.83 -29.53
CA SER A 316 -5.26 -23.68 -30.67
C SER A 316 -6.59 -23.08 -30.21
N GLU A 317 -7.04 -22.06 -30.93
CA GLU A 317 -8.34 -21.42 -30.78
C GLU A 317 -9.45 -22.41 -31.16
N VAL A 318 -10.23 -22.86 -30.18
CA VAL A 318 -11.42 -23.69 -30.35
C VAL A 318 -12.62 -22.80 -30.03
N GLU A 319 -13.50 -22.57 -31.00
CA GLU A 319 -14.75 -21.86 -30.76
C GLU A 319 -15.64 -22.68 -29.80
N PRO A 320 -16.09 -22.11 -28.67
CA PRO A 320 -16.91 -22.83 -27.71
C PRO A 320 -18.37 -22.82 -28.15
N GLY A 321 -18.95 -24.01 -28.27
CA GLY A 321 -20.40 -24.18 -28.42
C GLY A 321 -21.12 -23.79 -27.13
N GLU A 322 -22.11 -22.91 -27.22
CA GLU A 322 -23.04 -22.57 -26.13
C GLU A 322 -23.71 -23.86 -25.61
N ARG A 323 -23.22 -24.38 -24.48
CA ARG A 323 -23.90 -25.44 -23.74
C ARG A 323 -24.90 -24.81 -22.76
N PRO A 324 -26.06 -25.47 -22.52
CA PRO A 324 -27.09 -24.93 -21.66
C PRO A 324 -26.62 -24.94 -20.20
N VAL A 325 -26.40 -23.74 -19.66
CA VAL A 325 -26.23 -23.48 -18.22
C VAL A 325 -27.48 -23.95 -17.48
N SER A 326 -27.34 -24.55 -16.30
CA SER A 326 -28.50 -24.97 -15.51
C SER A 326 -29.41 -23.75 -15.22
N PRO A 327 -30.76 -23.91 -15.17
CA PRO A 327 -31.65 -22.78 -14.95
C PRO A 327 -31.40 -21.99 -13.66
N GLN A 328 -30.80 -22.64 -12.65
CA GLN A 328 -30.42 -22.01 -11.40
C GLN A 328 -29.14 -21.18 -11.57
N ALA A 329 -28.13 -21.73 -12.23
CA ALA A 329 -26.89 -21.01 -12.54
C ALA A 329 -27.16 -19.78 -13.42
N ALA A 330 -28.06 -19.88 -14.39
CA ALA A 330 -28.45 -18.74 -15.24
C ALA A 330 -29.09 -17.60 -14.42
N ARG A 331 -29.96 -17.92 -13.46
CA ARG A 331 -30.59 -16.91 -12.58
C ARG A 331 -29.57 -16.26 -11.66
N GLU A 332 -28.62 -17.04 -11.15
CA GLU A 332 -27.61 -16.52 -10.24
C GLU A 332 -26.61 -15.62 -10.97
N VAL A 333 -26.23 -15.97 -12.20
CA VAL A 333 -25.45 -15.10 -13.08
C VAL A 333 -26.21 -13.79 -13.34
N GLU A 334 -27.47 -13.85 -13.76
CA GLU A 334 -28.29 -12.65 -14.02
C GLU A 334 -28.41 -11.76 -12.77
N ARG A 335 -28.66 -12.35 -11.60
CA ARG A 335 -28.73 -11.63 -10.32
C ARG A 335 -27.41 -10.92 -9.99
N LEU A 336 -26.29 -11.63 -10.10
CA LEU A 336 -24.97 -11.08 -9.78
C LEU A 336 -24.51 -10.05 -10.81
N GLU A 337 -24.80 -10.23 -12.10
CA GLU A 337 -24.52 -9.24 -13.14
C GLU A 337 -25.31 -7.94 -12.92
N GLU A 338 -26.57 -8.04 -12.48
CA GLU A 338 -27.37 -6.87 -12.11
C GLU A 338 -26.78 -6.15 -10.88
N GLU A 339 -26.43 -6.90 -9.83
CA GLU A 339 -25.81 -6.35 -8.61
C GLU A 339 -24.48 -5.67 -8.92
N LEU A 340 -23.65 -6.24 -9.82
CA LEU A 340 -22.31 -5.74 -10.15
C LEU A 340 -22.28 -4.73 -11.31
N ARG A 341 -23.44 -4.32 -11.84
CA ARG A 341 -23.54 -3.42 -13.00
C ARG A 341 -22.76 -2.11 -12.84
N PHE A 342 -22.60 -1.61 -11.61
CA PHE A 342 -21.89 -0.37 -11.33
C PHE A 342 -20.37 -0.49 -11.44
N LEU A 343 -19.80 -1.71 -11.43
CA LEU A 343 -18.36 -1.96 -11.62
C LEU A 343 -17.90 -1.83 -13.09
N GLY A 344 -18.82 -1.48 -13.99
CA GLY A 344 -18.55 -1.38 -15.42
C GLY A 344 -18.78 -2.70 -16.14
N ASN A 345 -18.05 -2.92 -17.25
CA ASN A 345 -18.29 -4.07 -18.11
C ASN A 345 -17.65 -5.35 -17.53
N VAL A 346 -18.36 -6.03 -16.63
CA VAL A 346 -17.93 -7.31 -16.03
C VAL A 346 -17.67 -8.37 -17.10
N GLU A 347 -18.38 -8.33 -18.23
CA GLU A 347 -18.17 -9.23 -19.37
C GLU A 347 -16.75 -9.09 -19.95
N SER A 348 -16.18 -7.89 -19.92
CA SER A 348 -14.80 -7.68 -20.37
C SER A 348 -13.78 -8.46 -19.54
N LEU A 349 -14.04 -8.71 -18.25
CA LEU A 349 -13.13 -9.49 -17.40
C LEU A 349 -13.07 -10.96 -17.78
N ARG A 350 -14.12 -11.47 -18.44
CA ARG A 350 -14.17 -12.86 -18.91
C ARG A 350 -13.31 -13.07 -20.16
N GLU A 351 -13.06 -11.99 -20.90
CA GLU A 351 -12.26 -12.00 -22.13
C GLU A 351 -10.81 -11.56 -21.90
N VAL A 352 -10.52 -10.91 -20.77
CA VAL A 352 -9.21 -10.33 -20.47
C VAL A 352 -8.33 -11.35 -19.76
N SER A 353 -7.04 -11.38 -20.15
CA SER A 353 -6.00 -12.23 -19.54
C SER A 353 -5.68 -11.81 -18.10
N TRP A 354 -5.21 -12.77 -17.29
CA TRP A 354 -4.83 -12.54 -15.89
C TRP A 354 -3.95 -11.30 -15.70
N ASP A 355 -2.89 -11.12 -16.50
CA ASP A 355 -1.95 -9.99 -16.33
C ASP A 355 -2.64 -8.62 -16.32
N LYS A 356 -3.72 -8.47 -17.09
CA LYS A 356 -4.48 -7.23 -17.21
C LYS A 356 -5.59 -7.11 -16.15
N ALA A 357 -6.19 -8.24 -15.74
CA ALA A 357 -7.28 -8.26 -14.77
C ALA A 357 -6.80 -8.40 -13.30
N SER A 358 -5.56 -8.82 -13.08
CA SER A 358 -5.02 -9.25 -11.79
C SER A 358 -5.20 -8.22 -10.68
N ARG A 359 -4.86 -6.94 -10.91
CA ARG A 359 -5.00 -5.88 -9.88
C ARG A 359 -6.43 -5.74 -9.37
N MET A 360 -7.42 -5.84 -10.26
CA MET A 360 -8.83 -5.76 -9.89
C MET A 360 -9.30 -7.04 -9.21
N LEU A 361 -8.93 -8.20 -9.76
CA LEU A 361 -9.26 -9.51 -9.20
C LEU A 361 -8.55 -9.80 -7.87
N MET A 362 -7.45 -9.13 -7.55
CA MET A 362 -6.80 -9.18 -6.24
C MET A 362 -7.38 -8.18 -5.23
N GLY A 363 -8.37 -7.38 -5.64
CA GLY A 363 -9.02 -6.40 -4.78
C GLY A 363 -8.14 -5.19 -4.46
N GLU A 364 -7.19 -4.86 -5.35
CA GLU A 364 -6.22 -3.76 -5.18
C GLU A 364 -6.69 -2.44 -5.82
N THR A 365 -7.81 -2.48 -6.54
CA THR A 365 -8.45 -1.29 -7.12
C THR A 365 -9.35 -0.60 -6.10
N PRO A 366 -9.39 0.75 -6.08
CA PRO A 366 -10.23 1.49 -5.13
C PRO A 366 -11.73 1.21 -5.33
N ASP A 367 -12.16 0.90 -6.56
CA ASP A 367 -13.56 0.62 -6.90
C ASP A 367 -14.01 -0.77 -6.42
N LEU A 368 -13.07 -1.68 -6.20
CA LEU A 368 -13.34 -3.04 -5.75
C LEU A 368 -12.31 -3.52 -4.72
N PRO A 369 -12.35 -3.01 -3.48
CA PRO A 369 -11.43 -3.44 -2.43
C PRO A 369 -11.66 -4.90 -2.03
N TYR A 370 -10.59 -5.61 -1.66
CA TYR A 370 -10.64 -7.02 -1.22
C TYR A 370 -11.70 -7.31 -0.13
N ASP A 371 -11.86 -6.40 0.83
CA ASP A 371 -12.80 -6.60 1.94
C ASP A 371 -14.25 -6.27 1.57
N SER A 372 -14.51 -5.71 0.39
CA SER A 372 -15.86 -5.35 -0.03
C SER A 372 -16.73 -6.58 -0.29
N ARG A 373 -18.04 -6.45 -0.03
CA ARG A 373 -19.03 -7.47 -0.37
C ARG A 373 -19.07 -7.74 -1.89
N LEU A 374 -18.95 -6.66 -2.67
CA LEU A 374 -18.99 -6.65 -4.13
C LEU A 374 -17.83 -7.46 -4.73
N TYR A 375 -16.66 -7.43 -4.08
CA TYR A 375 -15.52 -8.25 -4.48
C TYR A 375 -15.82 -9.75 -4.34
N ALA A 376 -16.44 -10.17 -3.24
CA ALA A 376 -16.86 -11.55 -3.06
C ALA A 376 -17.91 -11.97 -4.10
N GLU A 377 -18.90 -11.10 -4.36
CA GLU A 377 -19.93 -11.33 -5.39
C GLU A 377 -19.32 -11.46 -6.80
N LEU A 378 -18.32 -10.65 -7.13
CA LEU A 378 -17.59 -10.77 -8.40
C LEU A 378 -16.89 -12.12 -8.53
N LEU A 379 -16.20 -12.58 -7.49
CA LEU A 379 -15.52 -13.87 -7.51
C LEU A 379 -16.51 -15.02 -7.68
N VAL A 380 -17.68 -14.95 -7.04
CA VAL A 380 -18.76 -15.94 -7.21
C VAL A 380 -19.30 -15.92 -8.64
N LEU A 381 -19.54 -14.73 -9.21
CA LEU A 381 -19.97 -14.60 -10.60
C LEU A 381 -18.97 -15.25 -11.57
N LEU A 382 -17.67 -15.04 -11.36
CA LEU A 382 -16.61 -15.62 -12.20
C LEU A 382 -16.44 -17.14 -11.99
N HIS A 383 -17.08 -17.76 -10.99
CA HIS A 383 -17.18 -19.22 -10.93
C HIS A 383 -18.33 -19.74 -11.79
N TRP A 384 -19.48 -19.05 -11.78
CA TRP A 384 -20.63 -19.43 -12.60
C TRP A 384 -20.44 -19.12 -14.09
N ALA A 385 -19.81 -17.98 -14.37
CA ALA A 385 -19.53 -17.46 -15.71
C ALA A 385 -18.01 -17.23 -15.88
N PRO A 386 -17.22 -18.31 -16.03
CA PRO A 386 -15.78 -18.23 -15.95
C PRO A 386 -15.14 -17.45 -17.10
N SER A 387 -13.93 -16.96 -16.85
CA SER A 387 -13.06 -16.36 -17.86
C SER A 387 -12.62 -17.40 -18.87
N ARG A 388 -12.43 -17.00 -20.13
CA ARG A 388 -11.85 -17.84 -21.19
C ARG A 388 -10.38 -18.16 -20.94
N ASP A 389 -9.68 -17.30 -20.20
CA ASP A 389 -8.30 -17.52 -19.81
C ASP A 389 -8.20 -18.57 -18.68
N PRO A 390 -7.58 -19.74 -18.92
CA PRO A 390 -7.44 -20.79 -17.90
C PRO A 390 -6.68 -20.31 -16.67
N ILE A 391 -5.69 -19.42 -16.83
CA ILE A 391 -4.89 -18.90 -15.72
C ILE A 391 -5.77 -18.08 -14.78
N THR A 392 -6.62 -17.22 -15.34
CA THR A 392 -7.60 -16.44 -14.57
C THR A 392 -8.55 -17.36 -13.79
N ARG A 393 -9.04 -18.47 -14.37
CA ARG A 393 -9.91 -19.43 -13.67
C ARG A 393 -9.25 -20.02 -12.42
N PHE A 394 -7.98 -20.43 -12.51
CA PHE A 394 -7.23 -20.96 -11.36
C PHE A 394 -7.12 -19.93 -10.24
N HIS A 395 -6.67 -18.71 -10.56
CA HIS A 395 -6.51 -17.67 -9.55
C HIS A 395 -7.83 -17.23 -8.92
N VAL A 396 -8.91 -17.16 -9.68
CA VAL A 396 -10.24 -16.84 -9.14
C VAL A 396 -10.68 -17.85 -8.07
N ALA A 397 -10.45 -19.15 -8.29
CA ALA A 397 -10.75 -20.18 -7.30
C ALA A 397 -9.89 -20.05 -6.03
N GLU A 398 -8.59 -19.80 -6.17
CA GLU A 398 -7.68 -19.55 -5.03
C GLU A 398 -8.07 -18.30 -4.23
N LEU A 399 -8.43 -17.22 -4.93
CA LEU A 399 -8.83 -15.97 -4.30
C LEU A 399 -10.10 -16.14 -3.47
N LEU A 400 -11.09 -16.88 -3.99
CA LEU A 400 -12.32 -17.15 -3.27
C LEU A 400 -12.07 -18.01 -2.03
N LEU A 401 -11.19 -19.01 -2.13
CA LEU A 401 -10.73 -19.82 -0.98
C LEU A 401 -10.09 -18.95 0.11
N ARG A 402 -9.18 -18.04 -0.27
CA ARG A 402 -8.52 -17.14 0.69
C ARG A 402 -9.50 -16.16 1.32
N ARG A 403 -10.53 -15.74 0.58
CA ARG A 403 -11.50 -14.74 1.02
C ARG A 403 -12.55 -15.31 1.98
N ALA A 404 -13.01 -16.53 1.73
CA ALA A 404 -14.12 -17.14 2.47
C ALA A 404 -13.97 -18.67 2.57
N PRO A 405 -13.05 -19.20 3.40
CA PRO A 405 -12.89 -20.63 3.61
C PRO A 405 -14.01 -21.19 4.51
N THR A 406 -15.24 -21.20 4.02
CA THR A 406 -16.44 -21.62 4.76
C THR A 406 -17.11 -22.82 4.11
N GLY A 407 -18.09 -23.42 4.80
CA GLY A 407 -18.90 -24.50 4.21
C GLY A 407 -19.70 -24.08 2.97
N ASP A 408 -20.10 -22.81 2.91
CA ASP A 408 -20.85 -22.26 1.76
C ASP A 408 -20.01 -22.27 0.48
N LEU A 409 -18.69 -22.04 0.58
CA LEU A 409 -17.77 -22.15 -0.55
C LEU A 409 -17.72 -23.57 -1.11
N VAL A 410 -17.69 -24.59 -0.25
CA VAL A 410 -17.66 -25.99 -0.68
C VAL A 410 -18.95 -26.34 -1.42
N THR A 411 -20.10 -25.88 -0.92
CA THR A 411 -21.39 -26.06 -1.61
C THR A 411 -21.40 -25.36 -2.97
N LEU A 412 -20.94 -24.11 -3.05
CA LEU A 412 -20.80 -23.39 -4.32
C LEU A 412 -19.93 -24.17 -5.31
N TRP A 413 -18.78 -24.67 -4.88
CA TRP A 413 -17.88 -25.43 -5.75
C TRP A 413 -18.48 -26.76 -6.24
N GLU A 414 -19.25 -27.46 -5.40
CA GLU A 414 -19.99 -28.65 -5.84
C GLU A 414 -21.00 -28.30 -6.94
N GLU A 415 -21.81 -27.26 -6.73
CA GLU A 415 -22.81 -26.83 -7.71
C GLU A 415 -22.18 -26.32 -9.02
N VAL A 416 -21.10 -25.54 -8.93
CA VAL A 416 -20.37 -25.01 -10.09
C VAL A 416 -19.66 -26.12 -10.85
N ALA A 417 -19.01 -27.08 -10.17
CA ALA A 417 -18.34 -28.19 -10.83
C ALA A 417 -19.32 -29.11 -11.59
N GLU A 418 -20.55 -29.26 -11.07
CA GLU A 418 -21.62 -29.97 -11.76
C GLU A 418 -22.11 -29.20 -12.99
N ALA A 419 -22.33 -27.88 -12.84
CA ALA A 419 -22.87 -27.04 -13.90
C ALA A 419 -21.85 -26.61 -14.98
N ASN A 420 -20.55 -26.60 -14.65
CA ASN A 420 -19.50 -26.03 -15.49
C ASN A 420 -18.22 -26.88 -15.46
N GLU A 421 -18.04 -27.70 -16.51
CA GLU A 421 -16.87 -28.58 -16.68
C GLU A 421 -15.55 -27.80 -16.76
N GLU A 422 -15.53 -26.57 -17.29
CA GLU A 422 -14.31 -25.77 -17.47
C GLU A 422 -13.69 -25.32 -16.15
N MET A 423 -14.52 -25.20 -15.09
CA MET A 423 -14.07 -24.82 -13.75
C MET A 423 -13.56 -26.00 -12.92
N ARG A 424 -13.86 -27.25 -13.30
CA ARG A 424 -13.46 -28.45 -12.52
C ARG A 424 -11.95 -28.50 -12.23
N PRO A 425 -11.03 -28.23 -13.19
CA PRO A 425 -9.60 -28.27 -12.90
C PRO A 425 -9.16 -27.22 -11.87
N ALA A 426 -9.73 -26.01 -11.96
CA ALA A 426 -9.43 -24.91 -11.04
C ALA A 426 -9.96 -25.18 -9.63
N ILE A 427 -11.22 -25.66 -9.53
CA ILE A 427 -11.84 -26.07 -8.27
C ILE A 427 -11.07 -27.23 -7.62
N ALA A 428 -10.70 -28.26 -8.40
CA ALA A 428 -9.94 -29.39 -7.88
C ALA A 428 -8.56 -28.96 -7.34
N HIS A 429 -7.92 -28.00 -8.00
CA HIS A 429 -6.66 -27.42 -7.52
C HIS A 429 -6.86 -26.67 -6.19
N ALA A 430 -7.81 -25.74 -6.13
CA ALA A 430 -8.10 -24.98 -4.92
C ALA A 430 -8.57 -25.87 -3.77
N ALA A 431 -9.31 -26.95 -4.02
CA ALA A 431 -9.71 -27.92 -3.01
C ALA A 431 -8.51 -28.66 -2.39
N ARG A 432 -7.49 -29.02 -3.20
CA ARG A 432 -6.24 -29.59 -2.68
C ARG A 432 -5.47 -28.61 -1.81
N GLU A 433 -5.42 -27.33 -2.20
CA GLU A 433 -4.82 -26.29 -1.37
C GLU A 433 -5.59 -26.14 -0.04
N ALA A 434 -6.93 -26.10 -0.09
CA ALA A 434 -7.78 -25.99 1.09
C ALA A 434 -7.51 -27.12 2.11
N LEU A 435 -7.32 -28.36 1.63
CA LEU A 435 -6.98 -29.52 2.46
C LEU A 435 -5.58 -29.41 3.10
N ALA A 436 -4.65 -28.71 2.44
CA ALA A 436 -3.29 -28.47 2.96
C ALA A 436 -3.22 -27.31 3.97
N MET A 437 -4.23 -26.42 4.01
CA MET A 437 -4.26 -25.28 4.92
C MET A 437 -4.54 -25.72 6.37
N VAL A 438 -3.50 -25.70 7.21
CA VAL A 438 -3.56 -26.04 8.64
C VAL A 438 -4.47 -25.11 9.45
N THR A 439 -4.70 -23.89 8.95
CA THR A 439 -5.38 -22.81 9.68
C THR A 439 -6.89 -22.77 9.47
N ALA A 440 -7.44 -23.55 8.54
CA ALA A 440 -8.86 -23.52 8.23
C ALA A 440 -9.63 -24.50 9.13
N SER A 441 -10.71 -24.01 9.75
CA SER A 441 -11.59 -24.78 10.64
C SER A 441 -12.51 -25.71 9.84
N TRP A 442 -11.93 -26.60 9.03
CA TRP A 442 -12.68 -27.60 8.29
C TRP A 442 -13.17 -28.70 9.25
N THR A 443 -14.49 -28.93 9.26
CA THR A 443 -15.05 -30.12 9.89
C THR A 443 -14.65 -31.37 9.07
N ASP A 444 -14.70 -32.55 9.67
CA ASP A 444 -14.37 -33.79 8.97
C ASP A 444 -15.27 -34.03 7.75
N GLU A 445 -16.55 -33.65 7.86
CA GLU A 445 -17.51 -33.66 6.75
C GLU A 445 -17.08 -32.73 5.59
N LEU A 446 -16.62 -31.51 5.89
CA LEU A 446 -16.13 -30.58 4.87
C LEU A 446 -14.82 -31.07 4.23
N ARG A 447 -13.94 -31.71 5.00
CA ARG A 447 -12.72 -32.32 4.45
C ARG A 447 -13.03 -33.46 3.48
N GLU A 448 -14.02 -34.29 3.80
CA GLU A 448 -14.46 -35.37 2.90
C GLU A 448 -15.02 -34.81 1.58
N ARG A 449 -15.85 -33.76 1.65
CA ARG A 449 -16.38 -33.05 0.48
C ARG A 449 -15.29 -32.42 -0.37
N LEU A 450 -14.34 -31.73 0.26
CA LEU A 450 -13.15 -31.17 -0.43
C LEU A 450 -12.29 -32.26 -1.05
N GLY A 451 -12.17 -33.44 -0.42
CA GLY A 451 -11.50 -34.60 -0.99
C GLY A 451 -12.12 -35.05 -2.31
N ARG A 452 -13.45 -35.14 -2.38
CA ARG A 452 -14.16 -35.46 -3.63
C ARG A 452 -13.92 -34.41 -4.71
N LEU A 453 -14.00 -33.13 -4.36
CA LEU A 453 -13.71 -32.04 -5.31
C LEU A 453 -12.27 -32.07 -5.83
N ALA A 454 -11.30 -32.42 -4.96
CA ALA A 454 -9.89 -32.54 -5.32
C ALA A 454 -9.60 -33.66 -6.34
N GLU A 455 -10.46 -34.67 -6.43
CA GLU A 455 -10.35 -35.82 -7.34
C GLU A 455 -10.96 -35.56 -8.72
N LEU A 456 -11.78 -34.50 -8.89
CA LEU A 456 -12.47 -34.18 -10.14
C LEU A 456 -11.55 -33.95 -11.36
N SER A 457 -10.25 -33.72 -11.17
CA SER A 457 -9.30 -33.51 -12.28
C SER A 457 -8.60 -34.79 -12.74
N GLN A 458 -8.89 -35.95 -12.15
CA GLN A 458 -8.24 -37.23 -12.50
C GLN A 458 -9.05 -38.10 -13.46
N GLU A 459 -10.30 -37.74 -13.73
CA GLU A 459 -11.09 -38.38 -14.79
C GLU A 459 -10.58 -37.86 -16.13
N GLU A 460 -9.65 -38.58 -16.76
CA GLU A 460 -9.34 -38.40 -18.17
C GLU A 460 -10.63 -38.59 -18.98
N PRO A 461 -10.96 -37.68 -19.91
CA PRO A 461 -12.15 -37.83 -20.74
C PRO A 461 -12.01 -39.11 -21.58
N GLU A 462 -12.90 -40.09 -21.36
CA GLU A 462 -13.00 -41.32 -22.17
C GLU A 462 -13.35 -41.04 -23.64
#